data_AF-A0A6B3EMN3-F1
#
_entry.id   AF-A0A6B3EMN3-F1
#
_cell.length_a   1.000
_cell.length_b   1.000
_cell.length_c   1.000
_cell.angle_alpha   90.00
_cell.angle_beta   90.00
_cell.angle_gamma   90.00
#
_symmetry.space_group_name_H-M   'P 1'
#
loop_
_entity.id
_entity.type
_entity.pdbx_description
1 polymer ?
#
loop_
_entity_poly.entity_id
_entity_poly.type
_entity_poly.pdbx_seq_one_letter_code
_entity_poly.pdbx_strand_id
1 'polypeptide(L)'
;LAQELGRPVSVADLWQGRAGDSSALVPADTDLARPWTRHGMEAIVEDWVRGGLVDRRRFLAISGAGLLAIVAQYLDGAAGRGSYPPGSALSGPDPLIEQVEHHLPMLSALDDEHGGARHLPYVGAQFRAIGLLIHDGGHSPATATRLVRALAEIGQLAGWMAFDAADHGLAQRYFVT
;
A
#
# COMPACT_ATOMS: atom_id res chain seq x y z
N LEU A 1 -19.38 5.84 -33.92
CA LEU A 1 -18.07 6.06 -34.55
C LEU A 1 -17.62 4.85 -35.37
N ALA A 2 -17.39 3.67 -34.77
CA ALA A 2 -17.03 2.45 -35.52
C ALA A 2 -18.11 2.01 -36.54
N GLN A 3 -19.38 2.16 -36.17
CA GLN A 3 -20.53 1.84 -37.04
C GLN A 3 -20.67 2.82 -38.23
N GLU A 4 -20.35 4.09 -38.02
CA GLU A 4 -20.35 5.13 -39.07
C GLU A 4 -19.13 5.03 -39.99
N LEU A 5 -17.99 4.58 -39.47
CA LEU A 5 -16.73 4.45 -40.22
C LEU A 5 -16.58 3.09 -40.91
N GLY A 6 -17.52 2.16 -40.71
CA GLY A 6 -17.51 0.83 -41.31
C GLY A 6 -16.29 -0.03 -40.98
N ARG A 7 -15.52 0.34 -39.95
CA ARG A 7 -14.31 -0.38 -39.51
C ARG A 7 -14.22 -0.40 -37.98
N PRO A 8 -13.63 -1.44 -37.37
CA PRO A 8 -13.31 -1.43 -35.95
C PRO A 8 -12.36 -0.25 -35.67
N VAL A 9 -12.71 0.57 -34.68
CA VAL A 9 -11.91 1.70 -34.20
C VAL A 9 -11.35 1.29 -32.84
N SER A 10 -10.03 1.21 -32.72
CA SER A 10 -9.36 0.94 -31.45
C SER A 10 -9.11 2.23 -30.67
N VAL A 11 -8.76 2.14 -29.38
CA VAL A 11 -8.39 3.31 -28.56
C VAL A 11 -7.20 4.06 -29.17
N ALA A 12 -6.28 3.36 -29.85
CA ALA A 12 -5.15 3.96 -30.55
C ALA A 12 -5.57 4.80 -31.78
N ASP A 13 -6.74 4.54 -32.35
CA ASP A 13 -7.30 5.33 -33.47
C ASP A 13 -8.02 6.58 -32.98
N LEU A 14 -8.32 6.67 -31.68
CA LEU A 14 -8.94 7.85 -31.07
C LEU A 14 -7.90 8.96 -30.91
N TRP A 15 -8.35 10.21 -31.02
CA TRP A 15 -7.50 11.40 -30.85
C TRP A 15 -6.25 11.43 -31.75
N GLN A 16 -6.35 10.89 -32.98
CA GLN A 16 -5.23 10.83 -33.94
C GLN A 16 -3.99 10.10 -33.40
N GLY A 17 -4.17 9.10 -32.53
CA GLY A 17 -3.05 8.41 -31.88
C GLY A 17 -2.30 9.27 -30.85
N ARG A 18 -2.87 10.41 -30.45
CA ARG A 18 -2.33 11.29 -29.41
C ARG A 18 -2.95 11.04 -28.04
N ALA A 19 -3.82 10.04 -27.93
CA ALA A 19 -4.29 9.58 -26.63
C ALA A 19 -3.06 9.10 -25.84
N GLY A 20 -2.66 9.87 -24.82
CA GLY A 20 -1.59 9.44 -23.91
C GLY A 20 -2.02 8.20 -23.13
N ASP A 21 -1.04 7.47 -22.62
CA ASP A 21 -1.28 6.40 -21.64
C ASP A 21 -2.14 6.97 -20.50
N SER A 22 -3.36 6.48 -20.36
CA SER A 22 -4.24 6.87 -19.28
C SER A 22 -3.93 5.99 -18.07
N SER A 23 -3.64 6.60 -16.92
CA SER A 23 -3.57 5.89 -15.65
C SER A 23 -4.86 5.12 -15.40
N ALA A 24 -4.75 3.82 -15.08
CA ALA A 24 -5.90 3.03 -14.69
C ALA A 24 -6.47 3.60 -13.38
N LEU A 25 -7.69 4.12 -13.43
CA LEU A 25 -8.43 4.53 -12.23
C LEU A 25 -9.03 3.29 -11.60
N VAL A 26 -8.66 3.00 -10.35
CA VAL A 26 -9.12 1.83 -9.60
C VAL A 26 -9.65 2.26 -8.24
N PRO A 27 -10.73 1.67 -7.72
CA PRO A 27 -11.16 1.89 -6.33
C PRO A 27 -10.03 1.58 -5.32
N ALA A 28 -9.95 2.34 -4.23
CA ALA A 28 -8.91 2.14 -3.20
C ALA A 28 -8.92 0.74 -2.57
N ASP A 29 -10.09 0.10 -2.48
CA ASP A 29 -10.29 -1.24 -1.93
C ASP A 29 -10.10 -2.38 -2.93
N THR A 30 -9.73 -2.09 -4.18
CA THR A 30 -9.52 -3.11 -5.22
C THR A 30 -8.56 -4.19 -4.71
N ASP A 31 -8.99 -5.45 -4.73
CA ASP A 31 -8.23 -6.61 -4.25
C ASP A 31 -7.86 -6.61 -2.74
N LEU A 32 -8.42 -5.70 -1.93
CA LEU A 32 -8.20 -5.65 -0.47
C LEU A 32 -9.24 -6.41 0.34
N ALA A 33 -10.33 -6.87 -0.27
CA ALA A 33 -11.34 -7.72 0.37
C ALA A 33 -10.79 -9.14 0.59
N ARG A 34 -9.77 -9.25 1.46
CA ARG A 34 -9.04 -10.46 1.79
C ARG A 34 -9.25 -10.76 3.27
N PRO A 35 -9.35 -12.05 3.66
CA PRO A 35 -9.33 -12.42 5.07
C PRO A 35 -8.07 -11.88 5.74
N TRP A 36 -8.22 -11.28 6.92
CA TRP A 36 -7.14 -10.70 7.72
C TRP A 36 -6.24 -11.79 8.32
N THR A 37 -5.45 -12.38 7.44
CA THR A 37 -4.55 -13.50 7.68
C THR A 37 -3.17 -13.13 7.16
N ARG A 38 -2.13 -13.84 7.60
CA ARG A 38 -0.78 -13.68 7.03
C ARG A 38 -0.79 -13.79 5.50
N HIS A 39 -1.50 -14.78 4.96
CA HIS A 39 -1.59 -14.99 3.53
C HIS A 39 -2.35 -13.85 2.81
N GLY A 40 -3.41 -13.34 3.43
CA GLY A 40 -4.13 -12.16 2.92
C GLY A 40 -3.25 -10.92 2.85
N MET A 41 -2.47 -10.66 3.91
CA MET A 41 -1.48 -9.57 3.97
C MET A 41 -0.40 -9.77 2.90
N GLU A 42 0.18 -10.96 2.77
CA GLU A 42 1.19 -11.28 1.74
C GLU A 42 0.66 -11.00 0.32
N ALA A 43 -0.61 -11.32 0.04
CA ALA A 43 -1.23 -11.04 -1.25
C ALA A 43 -1.41 -9.52 -1.50
N ILE A 44 -1.75 -8.74 -0.47
CA ILE A 44 -1.84 -7.27 -0.58
C ILE A 44 -0.45 -6.67 -0.79
N VAL A 45 0.55 -7.15 -0.06
CA VAL A 45 1.95 -6.74 -0.21
C VAL A 45 2.47 -7.08 -1.61
N GLU A 46 2.14 -8.26 -2.13
CA GLU A 46 2.54 -8.66 -3.49
C GLU A 46 1.97 -7.70 -4.55
N ASP A 47 0.73 -7.22 -4.39
CA ASP A 47 0.16 -6.21 -5.28
C ASP A 47 0.97 -4.90 -5.28
N TRP A 48 1.38 -4.43 -4.11
CA TRP A 48 2.23 -3.26 -3.97
C TRP A 48 3.62 -3.45 -4.59
N VAL A 49 4.22 -4.63 -4.39
CA VAL A 49 5.53 -4.98 -4.94
C VAL A 49 5.46 -5.08 -6.46
N ARG A 50 4.41 -5.70 -7.01
CA ARG A 50 4.19 -5.83 -8.46
C ARG A 50 3.96 -4.47 -9.12
N GLY A 51 3.32 -3.52 -8.43
CA GLY A 51 3.23 -2.13 -8.86
C GLY A 51 4.61 -1.46 -8.98
N GLY A 52 5.55 -1.80 -8.08
CA GLY A 52 6.94 -1.37 -8.16
C GLY A 52 7.14 0.15 -8.20
N LEU A 53 8.20 0.60 -8.89
CA LEU A 53 8.49 2.03 -9.11
C LEU A 53 7.60 2.67 -10.18
N VAL A 54 6.81 1.86 -10.90
CA VAL A 54 6.05 2.27 -12.08
C VAL A 54 4.56 2.03 -11.90
N ASP A 55 4.07 1.99 -10.66
CA ASP A 55 2.64 1.84 -10.42
C ASP A 55 1.91 3.07 -10.99
N ARG A 56 1.26 2.86 -12.14
CA ARG A 56 0.54 3.92 -12.87
C ARG A 56 -0.91 4.02 -12.43
N ARG A 57 -1.36 3.18 -11.49
CA ARG A 57 -2.72 3.20 -11.00
C ARG A 57 -2.95 4.49 -10.23
N ARG A 58 -4.14 5.07 -10.42
CA ARG A 58 -4.64 6.14 -9.55
C ARG A 58 -5.80 5.59 -8.76
N PHE A 59 -5.73 5.72 -7.45
CA PHE A 59 -6.73 5.18 -6.56
C PHE A 59 -7.85 6.19 -6.36
N LEU A 60 -9.09 5.74 -6.55
CA LEU A 60 -10.29 6.51 -6.26
C LEU A 60 -10.72 6.22 -4.83
N ALA A 61 -10.94 7.27 -4.05
CA ALA A 61 -11.45 7.12 -2.69
C ALA A 61 -12.82 6.43 -2.71
N ILE A 62 -12.96 5.43 -1.86
CA ILE A 62 -14.21 4.74 -1.60
C ILE A 62 -14.97 5.41 -0.45
N SER A 63 -16.28 5.23 -0.45
CA SER A 63 -17.18 5.73 0.60
C SER A 63 -18.35 4.76 0.80
N GLY A 64 -19.19 5.03 1.82
CA GLY A 64 -20.43 4.29 2.06
C GLY A 64 -20.20 2.78 2.18
N ALA A 65 -20.76 2.01 1.23
CA ALA A 65 -20.71 0.55 1.24
C ALA A 65 -19.28 -0.03 1.21
N GLY A 66 -18.33 0.61 0.50
CA GLY A 66 -16.95 0.13 0.44
C GLY A 66 -16.26 0.21 1.81
N LEU A 67 -16.41 1.34 2.51
CA LEU A 67 -15.89 1.50 3.87
C LEU A 67 -16.59 0.57 4.87
N LEU A 68 -17.91 0.39 4.75
CA LEU A 68 -18.66 -0.55 5.58
C LEU A 68 -18.18 -1.99 5.39
N ALA A 69 -17.81 -2.40 4.18
CA ALA A 69 -17.29 -3.74 3.91
C ALA A 69 -15.95 -4.00 4.61
N ILE A 70 -15.08 -2.98 4.73
CA ILE A 70 -13.82 -3.07 5.48
C ILE A 70 -14.11 -3.20 6.99
N VAL A 71 -14.99 -2.35 7.53
CA VAL A 71 -15.36 -2.39 8.95
C VAL A 71 -16.04 -3.70 9.33
N ALA A 72 -16.92 -4.24 8.47
CA ALA A 72 -17.58 -5.52 8.70
C ALA A 72 -16.56 -6.66 8.83
N GLN A 73 -15.56 -6.72 7.94
CA GLN A 73 -14.49 -7.73 8.02
C GLN A 73 -13.69 -7.64 9.33
N TYR A 74 -13.45 -6.43 9.83
CA TYR A 74 -12.80 -6.23 11.14
C TYR A 74 -13.68 -6.73 12.29
N LEU A 75 -14.97 -6.39 12.29
CA LEU A 75 -15.92 -6.73 13.36
C LEU A 75 -16.27 -8.22 13.40
N ASP A 76 -16.25 -8.91 12.26
CA ASP A 76 -16.49 -10.36 12.17
C ASP A 76 -15.41 -11.21 12.88
N GLY A 77 -14.39 -10.57 13.47
CA GLY A 77 -13.34 -11.24 14.26
C GLY A 77 -12.36 -12.04 13.42
N ALA A 78 -12.48 -11.98 12.09
CA ALA A 78 -11.51 -12.52 11.13
C ALA A 78 -10.19 -11.75 11.18
N ALA A 79 -10.22 -10.48 11.59
CA ALA A 79 -9.07 -9.72 12.04
C ALA A 79 -8.54 -10.33 13.34
N GLY A 80 -7.59 -11.27 13.22
CA GLY A 80 -6.97 -11.88 14.37
C GLY A 80 -6.50 -10.81 15.36
N ARG A 81 -6.75 -11.00 16.66
CA ARG A 81 -6.14 -10.17 17.70
C ARG A 81 -4.66 -10.49 17.70
N GLY A 82 -3.89 -9.79 16.89
CA GLY A 82 -2.43 -9.91 16.87
C GLY A 82 -1.90 -9.59 18.26
N SER A 83 -1.60 -10.61 19.05
CA SER A 83 -0.82 -10.44 20.26
C SER A 83 0.63 -10.28 19.82
N TYR A 84 1.10 -9.03 19.78
CA TYR A 84 2.51 -8.74 19.59
C TYR A 84 3.17 -8.75 20.97
N PRO A 85 3.87 -9.82 21.37
CA PRO A 85 4.64 -9.75 22.60
C PRO A 85 5.63 -8.58 22.51
N PRO A 86 5.83 -7.81 23.59
CA PRO A 86 6.87 -6.79 23.63
C PRO A 86 8.22 -7.45 23.32
N GLY A 87 9.04 -6.75 22.52
CA GLY A 87 10.19 -7.29 21.81
C GLY A 87 11.04 -8.24 22.64
N SER A 88 10.99 -9.53 22.30
CA SER A 88 12.02 -10.47 22.71
C SER A 88 13.15 -10.34 21.69
N ALA A 89 14.26 -9.75 22.13
CA ALA A 89 15.52 -9.72 21.40
C ALA A 89 16.11 -11.15 21.32
N LEU A 90 15.49 -12.04 20.55
CA LEU A 90 15.96 -13.40 20.34
C LEU A 90 15.89 -13.79 18.86
N SER A 91 16.66 -13.08 18.04
CA SER A 91 17.41 -13.58 16.87
C SER A 91 18.30 -12.44 16.39
N GLY A 92 19.51 -12.78 15.92
CA GLY A 92 20.62 -11.84 15.70
C GLY A 92 20.29 -10.60 14.85
N PRO A 93 21.17 -9.58 14.88
CA PRO A 93 20.92 -8.30 14.21
C PRO A 93 20.72 -8.54 12.72
N ASP A 94 19.54 -8.24 12.21
CA ASP A 94 19.31 -8.03 10.79
C ASP A 94 19.50 -6.52 10.55
N PRO A 95 20.65 -6.09 9.99
CA PRO A 95 20.98 -4.68 9.85
C PRO A 95 19.93 -3.93 9.03
N LEU A 96 19.23 -4.62 8.13
CA LEU A 96 18.22 -4.02 7.28
C LEU A 96 16.95 -3.69 8.07
N ILE A 97 16.54 -4.57 8.99
CA ILE A 97 15.39 -4.34 9.86
C ILE A 97 15.68 -3.23 10.87
N GLU A 98 16.87 -3.23 11.45
CA GLU A 98 17.31 -2.17 12.36
C GLU A 98 17.34 -0.81 11.66
N GLN A 99 17.82 -0.77 10.41
CA GLN A 99 17.80 0.45 9.61
C GLN A 99 16.37 0.94 9.33
N VAL A 100 15.45 0.03 8.99
CA VAL A 100 14.02 0.37 8.78
C VAL A 100 13.41 0.96 10.06
N GLU A 101 13.57 0.28 11.20
CA GLU A 101 13.04 0.73 12.48
C GLU A 101 13.66 2.06 12.93
N HIS A 102 14.95 2.28 12.64
CA HIS A 102 15.62 3.53 12.98
C HIS A 102 15.17 4.73 12.13
N HIS A 103 14.81 4.51 10.86
CA HIS A 103 14.45 5.59 9.95
C HIS A 103 12.99 6.07 10.08
N LEU A 104 12.11 5.21 10.59
CA LEU A 104 10.67 5.51 10.75
C LEU A 104 10.38 6.78 11.58
N PRO A 105 10.94 6.95 12.79
CA PRO A 105 10.75 8.16 13.58
C PRO A 105 11.25 9.42 12.89
N MET A 106 12.36 9.32 12.14
CA MET A 106 12.88 10.44 11.37
C MET A 106 11.92 10.85 10.25
N LEU A 107 11.31 9.89 9.56
CA LEU A 107 10.36 10.19 8.49
C LEU A 107 9.07 10.81 9.01
N SER A 108 8.61 10.37 10.19
CA SER A 108 7.47 10.99 10.88
C SER A 108 7.77 12.44 11.26
N ALA A 109 8.93 12.71 11.87
CA ALA A 109 9.30 14.08 12.23
C ALA A 109 9.44 15.00 11.00
N LEU A 110 9.91 14.45 9.88
CA LEU A 110 10.05 15.18 8.63
C LEU A 110 8.68 15.53 8.04
N ASP A 111 7.71 14.63 8.13
CA ASP A 111 6.30 14.87 7.80
C ASP A 111 5.72 16.03 8.61
N ASP A 112 5.85 15.95 9.94
CA ASP A 112 5.32 16.93 10.90
C ASP A 112 5.86 18.35 10.63
N GLU A 113 7.09 18.48 10.14
CA GLU A 113 7.76 19.77 9.91
C GLU A 113 7.49 20.37 8.52
N HIS A 114 7.46 19.54 7.47
CA HIS A 114 7.49 20.02 6.08
C HIS A 114 6.21 19.73 5.27
N GLY A 115 5.28 18.94 5.82
CA GLY A 115 4.09 18.45 5.14
C GLY A 115 4.40 17.28 4.19
N GLY A 116 3.57 16.23 4.27
CA GLY A 116 3.88 14.91 3.73
C GLY A 116 3.98 14.79 2.21
N ALA A 117 3.36 15.68 1.46
CA ALA A 117 3.22 15.56 0.01
C ALA A 117 4.57 15.43 -0.72
N ARG A 118 5.61 16.16 -0.27
CA ARG A 118 6.93 16.15 -0.92
C ARG A 118 7.70 14.85 -0.71
N HIS A 119 7.46 14.17 0.42
CA HIS A 119 8.24 13.02 0.87
C HIS A 119 7.50 11.70 0.62
N LEU A 120 6.21 11.74 0.30
CA LEU A 120 5.38 10.59 -0.02
C LEU A 120 6.00 9.62 -1.06
N PRO A 121 6.63 10.06 -2.16
CA PRO A 121 7.28 9.12 -3.09
C PRO A 121 8.41 8.30 -2.44
N TYR A 122 9.18 8.92 -1.55
CA TYR A 122 10.25 8.26 -0.81
C TYR A 122 9.69 7.30 0.23
N VAL A 123 8.71 7.73 1.04
CA VAL A 123 8.07 6.87 2.05
C VAL A 123 7.38 5.67 1.39
N GLY A 124 6.68 5.87 0.26
CA GLY A 124 6.09 4.79 -0.51
C GLY A 124 7.13 3.80 -1.08
N ALA A 125 8.33 4.27 -1.43
CA ALA A 125 9.41 3.38 -1.85
C ALA A 125 9.94 2.52 -0.69
N GLN A 126 10.08 3.10 0.51
CA GLN A 126 10.44 2.35 1.72
C GLN A 126 9.36 1.33 2.10
N PHE A 127 8.07 1.71 2.02
CA PHE A 127 6.95 0.79 2.23
C PHE A 127 7.04 -0.44 1.32
N ARG A 128 7.27 -0.24 0.02
CA ARG A 128 7.44 -1.35 -0.94
C ARG A 128 8.69 -2.17 -0.68
N ALA A 129 9.79 -1.56 -0.22
CA ALA A 129 11.01 -2.28 0.13
C ALA A 129 10.77 -3.24 1.32
N ILE A 130 10.07 -2.78 2.36
CA ILE A 130 9.67 -3.62 3.49
C ILE A 130 8.70 -4.72 3.02
N GLY A 131 7.76 -4.38 2.14
CA GLY A 131 6.88 -5.35 1.50
C GLY A 131 7.64 -6.45 0.75
N LEU A 132 8.69 -6.09 0.00
CA LEU A 132 9.55 -7.05 -0.69
C LEU A 132 10.26 -7.99 0.30
N LEU A 133 10.75 -7.47 1.43
CA LEU A 133 11.36 -8.32 2.47
C LEU A 133 10.36 -9.31 3.07
N ILE A 134 9.11 -8.90 3.28
CA ILE A 134 8.04 -9.79 3.72
C ILE A 134 7.77 -10.86 2.65
N HIS A 135 7.69 -10.46 1.38
CA HIS A 135 7.44 -11.34 0.25
C HIS A 135 8.54 -12.40 0.05
N ASP A 136 9.81 -12.01 0.18
CA ASP A 136 10.96 -12.92 0.03
C ASP A 136 10.98 -14.05 1.07
N GLY A 137 10.36 -13.82 2.25
CA GLY A 137 10.18 -14.83 3.28
C GLY A 137 11.50 -15.31 3.91
N GLY A 138 11.48 -16.52 4.49
CA GLY A 138 12.67 -17.12 5.14
C GLY A 138 13.04 -16.54 6.51
N HIS A 139 12.25 -15.60 7.02
CA HIS A 139 12.49 -14.91 8.28
C HIS A 139 12.10 -15.74 9.50
N SER A 140 12.86 -15.55 10.59
CA SER A 140 12.44 -16.07 11.90
C SER A 140 11.08 -15.49 12.30
N PRO A 141 10.28 -16.17 13.15
CA PRO A 141 9.01 -15.61 13.63
C PRO A 141 9.15 -14.22 14.28
N ALA A 142 10.25 -13.97 14.97
CA ALA A 142 10.56 -12.66 15.58
C ALA A 142 10.83 -11.59 14.52
N THR A 143 11.65 -11.90 13.52
CA THR A 143 11.96 -10.99 12.40
C THR A 143 10.72 -10.68 11.56
N ALA A 144 9.92 -11.71 11.23
CA ALA A 144 8.67 -11.55 10.50
C ALA A 144 7.69 -10.63 11.25
N THR A 145 7.63 -10.74 12.58
CA THR A 145 6.80 -9.88 13.44
C THR A 145 7.25 -8.42 13.39
N ARG A 146 8.56 -8.17 13.42
CA ARG A 146 9.15 -6.82 13.30
C ARG A 146 8.89 -6.20 11.93
N LEU A 147 9.04 -6.99 10.86
CA LEU A 147 8.73 -6.55 9.49
C LEU A 147 7.28 -6.13 9.31
N VAL A 148 6.34 -6.93 9.82
CA VAL A 148 4.90 -6.58 9.74
C VAL A 148 4.60 -5.32 10.54
N ARG A 149 5.22 -5.14 11.72
CA ARG A 149 5.11 -3.89 12.48
C ARG A 149 5.63 -2.70 11.68
N ALA A 150 6.84 -2.80 11.11
CA ALA A 150 7.43 -1.73 10.32
C ALA A 150 6.59 -1.39 9.08
N LEU A 151 6.00 -2.40 8.42
CA LEU A 151 5.07 -2.21 7.31
C LEU A 151 3.81 -1.43 7.75
N ALA A 152 3.24 -1.78 8.90
CA ALA A 152 2.07 -1.10 9.43
C ALA A 152 2.37 0.36 9.81
N GLU A 153 3.51 0.61 10.47
CA GLU A 153 3.94 1.95 10.87
C GLU A 153 4.20 2.85 9.66
N ILE A 154 4.93 2.35 8.65
CA ILE A 154 5.24 3.14 7.45
C ILE A 154 4.02 3.29 6.53
N GLY A 155 3.12 2.31 6.51
CA GLY A 155 1.82 2.39 5.83
C GLY A 155 0.95 3.47 6.45
N GLN A 156 0.87 3.54 7.77
CA GLN A 156 0.14 4.60 8.47
C GLN A 156 0.70 5.99 8.14
N LEU A 157 2.03 6.15 8.19
CA LEU A 157 2.69 7.41 7.81
C LEU A 157 2.38 7.80 6.36
N ALA A 158 2.56 6.87 5.42
CA ALA A 158 2.26 7.12 4.00
C ALA A 158 0.78 7.45 3.77
N GLY A 159 -0.13 6.84 4.54
CA GLY A 159 -1.55 7.13 4.52
C GLY A 159 -1.88 8.56 4.93
N TRP A 160 -1.29 9.04 6.04
CA TRP A 160 -1.45 10.43 6.48
C TRP A 160 -0.82 11.43 5.51
N MET A 161 0.40 11.16 5.03
CA MET A 161 1.05 11.98 4.01
C MET A 161 0.21 12.12 2.73
N ALA A 162 -0.40 11.02 2.26
CA ALA A 162 -1.28 11.02 1.11
C ALA A 162 -2.59 11.77 1.37
N PHE A 163 -3.13 11.66 2.60
CA PHE A 163 -4.32 12.39 3.02
C PHE A 163 -4.09 13.90 2.99
N ASP A 164 -2.97 14.36 3.55
CA ASP A 164 -2.58 15.78 3.58
C ASP A 164 -2.28 16.34 2.18
N ALA A 165 -1.80 15.47 1.27
CA ALA A 165 -1.64 15.78 -0.15
C ALA A 165 -2.97 15.80 -0.94
N ALA A 166 -4.12 15.60 -0.28
CA ALA A 166 -5.44 15.44 -0.87
C ALA A 166 -5.59 14.25 -1.85
N ASP A 167 -4.71 13.25 -1.76
CA ASP A 167 -4.84 11.97 -2.48
C ASP A 167 -5.54 10.93 -1.60
N HIS A 168 -6.83 11.16 -1.34
CA HIS A 168 -7.61 10.36 -0.40
C HIS A 168 -7.77 8.89 -0.82
N GLY A 169 -7.72 8.58 -2.12
CA GLY A 169 -7.78 7.20 -2.59
C GLY A 169 -6.50 6.45 -2.27
N LEU A 170 -5.34 7.09 -2.47
CA LEU A 170 -4.05 6.52 -2.07
C LEU A 170 -3.93 6.42 -0.54
N ALA A 171 -4.43 7.41 0.20
CA ALA A 171 -4.47 7.38 1.66
C ALA A 171 -5.23 6.15 2.18
N GLN A 172 -6.44 5.92 1.67
CA GLN A 172 -7.23 4.73 2.00
C GLN A 172 -6.52 3.44 1.61
N ARG A 173 -5.85 3.41 0.45
CA ARG A 173 -5.07 2.25 0.00
C ARG A 173 -3.99 1.86 1.01
N TYR A 174 -3.28 2.85 1.57
CA TYR A 174 -2.29 2.60 2.62
C TYR A 174 -2.92 2.15 3.94
N PHE A 175 -4.02 2.78 4.39
CA PHE A 175 -4.67 2.44 5.67
C PHE A 175 -5.30 1.06 5.72
N VAL A 176 -5.70 0.52 4.56
CA VAL A 176 -6.38 -0.78 4.47
C VAL A 176 -5.41 -1.93 4.19
N THR A 177 -4.13 -1.62 3.93
CA THR A 177 -3.07 -2.64 3.86
C THR A 177 -2.70 -3.12 5.26
#